data_AF-A0A7S2L1H8-F1
#
_entry.id   AF-A0A7S2L1H8-F1
#
_cell.length_a   1.000
_cell.length_b   1.000
_cell.length_c   1.000
_cell.angle_alpha   90.00
_cell.angle_beta   90.00
_cell.angle_gamma   90.00
#
_symmetry.space_group_name_H-M   'P 1'
#
loop_
_entity.id
_entity.type
_entity.pdbx_description
1 polymer ?
#
loop_
_entity_poly.entity_id
_entity_poly.type
_entity_poly.pdbx_seq_one_letter_code
_entity_poly.pdbx_strand_id
1 'polypeptide(L)'
;DIKLKECATCDLARYCSDECQEDDRDRRQHETKCKERAAELRDEKLFMQPESSHRGDCPIICCLPHPLDLETSMMMNACCSKLICRGCSHASTEREVGENRQPTCPFCRHPTPKTQDEANVSFKKRVAANDPDALCVMGTEHFVKEDYVGALFEYWTKAAESGDALAHYELSCFHQNGKGVEKDEKKRLYHLVEAAIAGHPDARCN
;
A
#
# COMPACT_ATOMS: atom_id res chain seq x y z
N ASP A 1 18.84 -15.51 33.75
CA ASP A 1 18.87 -15.38 32.28
C ASP A 1 19.06 -13.94 31.86
N ILE A 2 20.18 -13.64 31.22
CA ILE A 2 20.44 -12.33 30.62
C ILE A 2 19.75 -12.31 29.25
N LYS A 3 18.77 -11.42 29.04
CA LYS A 3 18.14 -11.21 27.74
C LYS A 3 19.01 -10.27 26.92
N LEU A 4 19.60 -10.79 25.85
CA LEU A 4 20.39 -10.01 24.89
C LEU A 4 19.44 -9.24 23.96
N LYS A 5 19.73 -7.96 23.69
CA LYS A 5 19.02 -7.13 22.71
C LYS A 5 19.77 -7.15 21.37
N GLU A 6 19.06 -7.27 20.26
CA GLU A 6 19.67 -7.21 18.92
C GLU A 6 19.83 -5.76 18.44
N CYS A 7 20.85 -5.52 17.61
CA CYS A 7 21.05 -4.24 16.94
C CYS A 7 19.89 -3.97 15.97
N ALA A 8 19.05 -3.00 16.29
CA ALA A 8 17.83 -2.66 15.54
C ALA A 8 18.04 -2.27 14.06
N THR A 9 19.28 -2.06 13.64
CA THR A 9 19.64 -1.63 12.28
C THR A 9 20.14 -2.78 11.40
N CYS A 10 20.77 -3.82 11.97
CA CYS A 10 21.44 -4.86 11.19
C CYS A 10 21.24 -6.29 11.70
N ASP A 11 20.64 -6.49 12.88
CA ASP A 11 20.39 -7.79 13.51
C ASP A 11 21.63 -8.71 13.70
N LEU A 12 22.85 -8.20 13.47
CA LEU A 12 24.10 -8.96 13.56
C LEU A 12 24.70 -9.01 14.96
N ALA A 13 24.56 -7.92 15.72
CA ALA A 13 25.15 -7.79 17.04
C ALA A 13 24.08 -7.92 18.13
N ARG A 14 24.45 -8.60 19.22
CA ARG A 14 23.63 -8.81 20.40
C ARG A 14 24.29 -8.17 21.61
N TYR A 15 23.59 -7.23 22.23
CA TYR A 15 24.09 -6.44 23.35
C TYR A 15 23.44 -6.85 24.66
N CYS A 16 24.25 -6.80 25.72
CA CYS A 16 23.83 -7.15 27.07
C CYS A 16 23.03 -6.02 27.75
N SER A 17 23.30 -4.78 27.35
CA SER A 17 22.75 -3.53 27.86
C SER A 17 23.05 -2.41 26.86
N ASP A 18 22.40 -1.25 27.02
CA ASP A 18 22.64 -0.08 26.17
C ASP A 18 24.06 0.50 26.43
N GLU A 19 24.59 0.36 27.65
CA GLU A 19 25.99 0.66 27.98
C GLU A 19 26.99 -0.27 27.26
N CYS A 20 26.68 -1.58 27.18
CA CYS A 20 27.44 -2.57 26.40
C CYS A 20 27.51 -2.20 24.90
N GLN A 21 26.53 -1.46 24.39
CA GLN A 21 26.48 -0.97 23.00
C GLN A 21 27.31 0.30 22.79
N GLU A 22 27.41 1.17 23.79
CA GLU A 22 28.17 2.42 23.73
C GLU A 22 29.67 2.22 23.95
N ASP A 23 30.05 1.29 24.83
CA ASP A 23 31.45 0.97 25.19
C ASP A 23 32.14 -0.02 24.24
N ASP A 24 31.43 -0.48 23.19
CA ASP A 24 31.96 -1.48 22.28
C ASP A 24 33.19 -0.94 21.53
N ARG A 25 34.35 -1.51 21.83
CA ARG A 25 35.66 -1.06 21.31
C ARG A 25 35.75 -1.25 19.78
N ASP A 26 34.93 -2.16 19.25
CA ASP A 26 34.76 -2.45 17.83
C ASP A 26 33.60 -1.67 17.20
N ARG A 27 33.00 -0.69 17.89
CA ARG A 27 31.86 0.11 17.37
C ARG A 27 32.10 0.70 15.99
N ARG A 28 33.32 1.15 15.67
CA ARG A 28 33.66 1.62 14.31
C ARG A 28 33.67 0.50 13.27
N GLN A 29 34.15 -0.69 13.63
CA GLN A 29 34.12 -1.86 12.75
C GLN A 29 32.69 -2.42 12.62
N HIS A 30 31.91 -2.37 13.70
CA HIS A 30 30.49 -2.68 13.70
C HIS A 30 29.71 -1.68 12.87
N GLU A 31 29.97 -0.38 12.95
CA GLU A 31 29.26 0.65 12.18
C GLU A 31 29.36 0.39 10.67
N THR A 32 30.55 0.05 10.18
CA THR A 32 30.76 -0.32 8.76
C THR A 32 29.98 -1.59 8.41
N LYS A 33 30.15 -2.68 9.16
CA LYS A 33 29.45 -3.95 8.92
C LYS A 33 27.93 -3.83 9.07
N CYS A 34 27.47 -2.96 9.97
CA CYS A 34 26.06 -2.65 10.20
C CYS A 34 25.47 -1.91 8.99
N LYS A 35 26.20 -0.96 8.41
CA LYS A 35 25.79 -0.26 7.18
C LYS A 35 25.72 -1.22 5.99
N GLU A 36 26.73 -2.07 5.83
CA GLU A 36 26.76 -3.11 4.80
C GLU A 36 25.58 -4.07 4.94
N ARG A 37 25.35 -4.62 6.14
CA ARG A 37 24.22 -5.51 6.39
C ARG A 37 22.87 -4.84 6.25
N ALA A 38 22.73 -3.59 6.67
CA ALA A 38 21.49 -2.85 6.48
C ALA A 38 21.18 -2.63 4.99
N ALA A 39 22.22 -2.44 4.16
CA ALA A 39 22.08 -2.39 2.71
C ALA A 39 21.67 -3.76 2.15
N GLU A 40 22.32 -4.85 2.58
CA GLU A 40 21.95 -6.21 2.18
C GLU A 40 20.49 -6.55 2.52
N LEU A 41 20.02 -6.20 3.73
CA LEU A 41 18.64 -6.42 4.16
C LEU A 41 17.64 -5.58 3.35
N ARG A 42 18.04 -4.39 2.91
CA ARG A 42 17.22 -3.57 1.99
C ARG A 42 17.18 -4.17 0.59
N ASP A 43 18.33 -4.59 0.07
CA ASP A 43 18.44 -5.23 -1.23
C ASP A 43 17.66 -6.55 -1.27
N GLU A 44 17.74 -7.35 -0.21
CA GLU A 44 16.93 -8.57 -0.04
C GLU A 44 15.44 -8.23 -0.16
N LYS A 45 14.94 -7.24 0.60
CA LYS A 45 13.53 -6.80 0.50
C LYS A 45 13.15 -6.27 -0.88
N LEU A 46 14.06 -5.57 -1.56
CA LEU A 46 13.81 -4.97 -2.87
C LEU A 46 13.75 -6.02 -4.00
N PHE A 47 14.64 -7.02 -3.95
CA PHE A 47 14.78 -8.02 -5.01
C PHE A 47 14.01 -9.33 -4.74
N MET A 48 13.58 -9.57 -3.50
CA MET A 48 12.71 -10.70 -3.18
C MET A 48 11.38 -10.58 -3.93
N GLN A 49 10.94 -11.69 -4.53
CA GLN A 49 9.60 -11.75 -5.10
C GLN A 49 8.58 -11.99 -3.97
N PRO A 50 7.58 -11.11 -3.79
CA PRO A 50 6.52 -11.36 -2.82
C PRO A 50 5.66 -12.54 -3.27
N GLU A 51 5.13 -13.30 -2.30
CA GLU A 51 4.27 -14.47 -2.55
C GLU A 51 2.93 -14.09 -3.22
N SER A 52 2.47 -12.87 -2.99
CA SER A 52 1.25 -12.29 -3.57
C SER A 52 1.55 -10.97 -4.30
N SER A 53 0.61 -10.50 -5.11
CA SER A 53 0.72 -9.15 -5.69
C SER A 53 0.70 -8.08 -4.58
N HIS A 54 1.18 -6.87 -4.87
CA HIS A 54 1.09 -5.72 -3.95
C HIS A 54 -0.34 -5.36 -3.53
N ARG A 55 -1.35 -5.90 -4.23
CA ARG A 55 -2.76 -5.73 -3.89
C ARG A 55 -3.31 -6.84 -2.99
N GLY A 56 -2.49 -7.84 -2.72
CA GLY A 56 -2.86 -9.04 -1.98
C GLY A 56 -3.83 -9.94 -2.75
N ASP A 57 -4.45 -10.82 -1.98
CA ASP A 57 -5.44 -11.78 -2.48
C ASP A 57 -6.85 -11.28 -2.22
N CYS A 58 -7.80 -11.77 -3.04
CA CYS A 58 -9.20 -11.46 -2.81
C CYS A 58 -9.62 -11.85 -1.39
N PRO A 59 -10.15 -10.91 -0.57
CA PRO A 59 -10.43 -11.14 0.85
C PRO A 59 -11.68 -12.00 1.11
N ILE A 60 -12.16 -12.70 0.07
CA ILE A 60 -13.30 -13.63 0.08
C ILE A 60 -12.75 -15.04 -0.16
N ILE A 61 -13.59 -16.07 0.04
CA ILE A 61 -13.28 -17.52 -0.07
C ILE A 61 -12.41 -17.92 -1.29
N CYS A 62 -12.42 -17.18 -2.41
CA CYS A 62 -11.62 -17.59 -3.56
C CYS A 62 -10.11 -17.51 -3.32
N CYS A 63 -9.64 -16.63 -2.42
CA CYS A 63 -8.21 -16.44 -2.08
C CYS A 63 -7.29 -16.37 -3.32
N LEU A 64 -7.85 -15.91 -4.46
CA LEU A 64 -7.09 -15.78 -5.69
C LEU A 64 -6.32 -14.46 -5.66
N PRO A 65 -5.07 -14.45 -6.15
CA PRO A 65 -4.30 -13.23 -6.29
C PRO A 65 -5.08 -12.20 -7.13
N HIS A 66 -5.08 -10.95 -6.68
CA HIS A 66 -5.71 -9.89 -7.47
C HIS A 66 -4.98 -9.68 -8.79
N PRO A 67 -5.69 -9.65 -9.94
CA PRO A 67 -5.09 -9.34 -11.24
C PRO A 67 -4.45 -7.95 -11.23
N LEU A 68 -3.40 -7.79 -12.05
CA LEU A 68 -2.72 -6.50 -12.19
C LEU A 68 -3.63 -5.43 -12.84
N ASP A 69 -4.53 -5.84 -13.72
CA ASP A 69 -5.50 -4.97 -14.38
C ASP A 69 -6.70 -4.61 -13.46
N LEU A 70 -6.75 -3.33 -13.06
CA LEU A 70 -7.75 -2.74 -12.16
C LEU A 70 -9.15 -2.70 -12.76
N GLU A 71 -9.26 -2.26 -14.02
CA GLU A 71 -10.55 -1.86 -14.58
C GLU A 71 -11.40 -3.08 -14.93
N THR A 72 -10.77 -4.13 -15.42
CA THR A 72 -11.50 -5.28 -15.95
C THR A 72 -11.89 -6.29 -14.87
N SER A 73 -11.17 -6.32 -13.73
CA SER A 73 -11.16 -7.50 -12.86
C SER A 73 -11.54 -7.27 -11.39
N MET A 74 -11.55 -6.02 -10.93
CA MET A 74 -11.73 -5.69 -9.50
C MET A 74 -12.89 -4.71 -9.29
N MET A 75 -13.50 -4.78 -8.12
CA MET A 75 -14.55 -3.86 -7.68
C MET A 75 -14.26 -3.44 -6.25
N MET A 76 -14.13 -2.13 -6.02
CA MET A 76 -14.04 -1.55 -4.68
C MET A 76 -15.45 -1.29 -4.16
N ASN A 77 -15.75 -1.78 -2.96
CA ASN A 77 -17.05 -1.54 -2.33
C ASN A 77 -17.02 -0.27 -1.46
N ALA A 78 -17.84 0.72 -1.80
CA ALA A 78 -17.86 2.03 -1.11
C ALA A 78 -18.12 1.95 0.42
N CYS A 79 -18.71 0.87 0.92
CA CYS A 79 -18.99 0.68 2.34
C CYS A 79 -17.78 0.27 3.18
N CYS A 80 -16.82 -0.45 2.61
CA CYS A 80 -15.67 -1.00 3.33
C CYS A 80 -14.33 -0.78 2.63
N SER A 81 -14.33 -0.10 1.48
CA SER A 81 -13.18 0.13 0.59
C SER A 81 -12.43 -1.12 0.15
N LYS A 82 -12.95 -2.32 0.44
CA LYS A 82 -12.25 -3.55 0.07
C LYS A 82 -12.42 -3.85 -1.40
N LEU A 83 -11.29 -4.15 -2.02
CA LEU A 83 -11.17 -4.65 -3.37
C LEU A 83 -11.56 -6.12 -3.38
N ILE A 84 -12.54 -6.46 -4.21
CA ILE A 84 -13.04 -7.83 -4.40
C ILE A 84 -12.97 -8.13 -5.90
N CYS A 85 -12.61 -9.36 -6.26
CA CYS A 85 -12.63 -9.73 -7.68
C CYS A 85 -14.07 -9.75 -8.22
N ARG A 86 -14.25 -9.39 -9.49
CA ARG A 86 -15.57 -9.37 -10.12
C ARG A 86 -16.29 -10.73 -10.06
N GLY A 87 -15.54 -11.83 -10.10
CA GLY A 87 -16.09 -13.18 -9.92
C GLY A 87 -16.76 -13.38 -8.56
N CYS A 88 -16.11 -12.97 -7.46
CA CYS A 88 -16.70 -13.03 -6.12
C CYS A 88 -17.88 -12.07 -5.95
N SER A 89 -17.80 -10.88 -6.54
CA SER A 89 -18.92 -9.94 -6.56
C SER A 89 -20.13 -10.54 -7.28
N HIS A 90 -19.93 -11.07 -8.49
CA HIS A 90 -20.97 -11.70 -9.29
C HIS A 90 -21.60 -12.91 -8.59
N ALA A 91 -20.78 -13.83 -8.07
CA ALA A 91 -21.27 -15.01 -7.36
C ALA A 91 -22.08 -14.65 -6.10
N SER A 92 -21.79 -13.51 -5.46
CA SER A 92 -22.62 -13.01 -4.35
C SER A 92 -23.98 -12.56 -4.83
N THR A 93 -24.00 -11.72 -5.88
CA THR A 93 -25.23 -11.22 -6.47
C THR A 93 -26.13 -12.36 -6.97
N GLU A 94 -25.57 -13.39 -7.61
CA GLU A 94 -26.34 -14.54 -8.10
C GLU A 94 -27.03 -15.30 -6.96
N ARG A 95 -26.34 -15.52 -5.83
CA ARG A 95 -26.94 -16.15 -4.65
C ARG A 95 -28.07 -15.32 -4.07
N GLU A 96 -27.86 -14.02 -3.95
CA GLU A 96 -28.85 -13.09 -3.36
C GLU A 96 -30.11 -12.99 -4.21
N VAL A 97 -29.96 -12.98 -5.55
CA VAL A 97 -31.08 -13.03 -6.50
C VAL A 97 -31.82 -14.36 -6.39
N GLY A 98 -31.10 -15.49 -6.32
CA GLY A 98 -31.71 -16.81 -6.15
C GLY A 98 -32.52 -16.97 -4.85
N GLU A 99 -32.14 -16.23 -3.79
CA GLU A 99 -32.79 -16.24 -2.49
C GLU A 99 -33.83 -15.11 -2.31
N ASN A 100 -34.08 -14.28 -3.33
CA ASN A 100 -34.91 -13.06 -3.24
C ASN A 100 -34.51 -12.15 -2.08
N ARG A 101 -33.21 -12.04 -1.78
CA ARG A 101 -32.66 -11.17 -0.73
C ARG A 101 -32.17 -9.86 -1.32
N GLN A 102 -32.12 -8.81 -0.48
CA GLN A 102 -31.52 -7.55 -0.90
C GLN A 102 -30.01 -7.74 -1.10
N PRO A 103 -29.40 -7.11 -2.13
CA PRO A 103 -27.98 -7.27 -2.36
C PRO A 103 -27.16 -6.65 -1.23
N THR A 104 -26.14 -7.37 -0.78
CA THR A 104 -25.23 -6.94 0.27
C THR A 104 -23.78 -6.99 -0.19
N CYS A 105 -22.94 -6.18 0.44
CA CYS A 105 -21.51 -6.21 0.21
C CYS A 105 -20.96 -7.62 0.53
N PRO A 106 -20.25 -8.28 -0.40
CA PRO A 106 -19.75 -9.64 -0.18
C PRO A 106 -18.79 -9.76 1.01
N PHE A 107 -18.12 -8.66 1.39
CA PHE A 107 -17.16 -8.64 2.49
C PHE A 107 -17.81 -8.26 3.84
N CYS A 108 -18.41 -7.06 3.94
CA CYS A 108 -18.94 -6.57 5.21
C CYS A 108 -20.45 -6.80 5.42
N ARG A 109 -21.14 -7.40 4.44
CA ARG A 109 -22.59 -7.68 4.46
C ARG A 109 -23.49 -6.46 4.65
N HIS A 110 -22.94 -5.25 4.50
CA HIS A 110 -23.73 -4.03 4.51
C HIS A 110 -24.60 -3.96 3.25
N PRO A 111 -25.85 -3.47 3.31
CA PRO A 111 -26.69 -3.30 2.13
C PRO A 111 -25.97 -2.49 1.05
N THR A 112 -26.06 -2.93 -0.20
CA THR A 112 -25.46 -2.18 -1.30
C THR A 112 -26.25 -0.88 -1.54
N PRO A 113 -25.56 0.25 -1.80
CA PRO A 113 -26.23 1.50 -2.16
C PRO A 113 -27.07 1.32 -3.43
N LYS A 114 -28.26 1.92 -3.46
CA LYS A 114 -29.17 1.84 -4.61
C LYS A 114 -28.87 2.89 -5.67
N THR A 115 -28.30 4.01 -5.25
CA THR A 115 -27.96 5.15 -6.10
C THR A 115 -26.47 5.44 -6.01
N GLN A 116 -25.94 6.11 -7.05
CA GLN A 116 -24.57 6.57 -7.04
C GLN A 116 -24.31 7.57 -5.90
N ASP A 117 -25.30 8.38 -5.53
CA ASP A 117 -25.18 9.33 -4.42
C ASP A 117 -24.98 8.64 -3.07
N GLU A 118 -25.74 7.57 -2.80
CA GLU A 118 -25.55 6.76 -1.59
C GLU A 118 -24.17 6.10 -1.54
N ALA A 119 -23.68 5.63 -2.70
CA ALA A 119 -22.33 5.09 -2.83
C ALA A 119 -21.28 6.17 -2.54
N ASN A 120 -21.45 7.36 -3.10
CA ASN A 120 -20.55 8.50 -2.89
C ASN A 120 -20.53 8.96 -1.42
N VAL A 121 -21.67 8.96 -0.73
CA VAL A 121 -21.73 9.27 0.71
C VAL A 121 -20.91 8.24 1.50
N SER A 122 -21.07 6.96 1.19
CA SER A 122 -20.31 5.90 1.87
C SER A 122 -18.81 6.02 1.60
N PHE A 123 -18.44 6.29 0.35
CA PHE A 123 -17.06 6.48 -0.06
C PHE A 123 -16.41 7.69 0.63
N LYS A 124 -17.09 8.84 0.68
CA LYS A 124 -16.61 10.04 1.39
C LYS A 124 -16.39 9.79 2.88
N LYS A 125 -17.17 8.93 3.52
CA LYS A 125 -16.93 8.52 4.92
C LYS A 125 -15.62 7.75 5.07
N ARG A 126 -15.26 6.90 4.11
CA ARG A 126 -13.99 6.15 4.12
C ARG A 126 -12.79 7.07 3.90
N VAL A 127 -12.92 8.03 2.99
CA VAL A 127 -11.91 9.08 2.77
C VAL A 127 -11.71 9.92 4.03
N ALA A 128 -12.80 10.36 4.67
CA ALA A 128 -12.73 11.09 5.93
C ALA A 128 -12.12 10.26 7.09
N ALA A 129 -12.18 8.93 6.99
CA ALA A 129 -11.54 8.00 7.91
C ALA A 129 -10.07 7.69 7.55
N ASN A 130 -9.50 8.35 6.53
CA ASN A 130 -8.16 8.11 5.99
C ASN A 130 -7.90 6.65 5.58
N ASP A 131 -8.92 6.00 5.03
CA ASP A 131 -8.78 4.65 4.48
C ASP A 131 -7.84 4.68 3.24
N PRO A 132 -6.72 3.92 3.22
CA PRO A 132 -5.69 4.05 2.18
C PRO A 132 -6.21 3.73 0.78
N ASP A 133 -7.01 2.66 0.66
CA ASP A 133 -7.62 2.23 -0.59
C ASP A 133 -8.53 3.34 -1.16
N ALA A 134 -9.36 3.96 -0.30
CA ALA A 134 -10.24 5.06 -0.71
C ALA A 134 -9.48 6.35 -1.06
N LEU A 135 -8.43 6.69 -0.32
CA LEU A 135 -7.57 7.84 -0.61
C LEU A 135 -6.85 7.67 -1.95
N CYS A 136 -6.36 6.47 -2.23
CA CYS A 136 -5.64 6.16 -3.47
C CYS A 136 -6.57 6.28 -4.69
N VAL A 137 -7.77 5.68 -4.63
CA VAL A 137 -8.77 5.80 -5.71
C VAL A 137 -9.22 7.25 -5.91
N MET A 138 -9.41 8.01 -4.83
CA MET A 138 -9.72 9.44 -4.93
C MET A 138 -8.60 10.22 -5.63
N GLY A 139 -7.34 9.90 -5.34
CA GLY A 139 -6.18 10.43 -6.05
C GLY A 139 -6.26 10.15 -7.55
N THR A 140 -6.47 8.89 -7.94
CA THR A 140 -6.58 8.52 -9.36
C THR A 140 -7.75 9.22 -10.07
N GLU A 141 -8.94 9.30 -9.46
CA GLU A 141 -10.10 9.96 -10.06
C GLU A 141 -9.89 11.46 -10.30
N HIS A 142 -9.25 12.15 -9.35
CA HIS A 142 -8.97 13.58 -9.49
C HIS A 142 -7.81 13.85 -10.46
N PHE A 143 -6.88 12.91 -10.63
CA PHE A 143 -5.80 13.01 -11.61
C PHE A 143 -6.32 13.01 -13.03
N VAL A 144 -7.29 12.14 -13.33
CA VAL A 144 -7.97 12.11 -14.64
C VAL A 144 -8.72 13.40 -14.93
N LYS A 145 -9.20 14.09 -13.90
CA LYS A 145 -9.94 15.37 -14.03
C LYS A 145 -9.02 16.60 -14.11
N GLU A 146 -7.70 16.43 -13.97
CA GLU A 146 -6.67 17.50 -13.91
C GLU A 146 -6.95 18.65 -12.91
N ASP A 147 -7.92 18.48 -12.02
CA ASP A 147 -8.61 19.63 -11.42
C ASP A 147 -7.86 20.20 -10.20
N TYR A 148 -7.05 19.41 -9.48
CA TYR A 148 -6.37 19.87 -8.25
C TYR A 148 -5.08 19.09 -7.91
N VAL A 149 -3.97 19.48 -8.54
CA VAL A 149 -2.64 18.86 -8.33
C VAL A 149 -2.18 18.89 -6.86
N GLY A 150 -2.54 19.92 -6.09
CA GLY A 150 -2.19 20.02 -4.66
C GLY A 150 -2.96 19.02 -3.76
N ALA A 151 -4.26 18.87 -3.98
CA ALA A 151 -5.08 17.93 -3.21
C ALA A 151 -4.70 16.47 -3.50
N LEU A 152 -4.37 16.19 -4.77
CA LEU A 152 -3.84 14.90 -5.21
C LEU A 152 -2.58 14.49 -4.45
N PHE A 153 -1.62 15.41 -4.38
CA PHE A 153 -0.38 15.17 -3.65
C PHE A 153 -0.65 14.85 -2.18
N GLU A 154 -1.58 15.56 -1.53
CA GLU A 154 -1.93 15.31 -0.14
C GLU A 154 -2.59 13.94 0.07
N TYR A 155 -3.51 13.53 -0.81
CA TYR A 155 -4.17 12.22 -0.71
C TYR A 155 -3.20 11.06 -0.90
N TRP A 156 -2.32 11.13 -1.90
CA TRP A 156 -1.29 10.11 -2.07
C TRP A 156 -0.24 10.14 -0.97
N THR A 157 0.09 11.30 -0.40
CA THR A 157 0.98 11.36 0.77
C THR A 157 0.39 10.57 1.95
N LYS A 158 -0.90 10.76 2.26
CA LYS A 158 -1.58 10.01 3.33
C LYS A 158 -1.69 8.51 3.04
N ALA A 159 -1.96 8.14 1.79
CA ALA A 159 -2.01 6.73 1.40
C ALA A 159 -0.61 6.08 1.47
N ALA A 160 0.43 6.80 1.06
CA ALA A 160 1.83 6.38 1.15
C ALA A 160 2.31 6.22 2.60
N GLU A 161 1.85 7.05 3.53
CA GLU A 161 2.10 6.87 4.98
C GLU A 161 1.56 5.53 5.51
N SER A 162 0.56 4.96 4.82
CA SER A 162 0.01 3.64 5.12
C SER A 162 0.71 2.50 4.36
N GLY A 163 1.76 2.79 3.60
CA GLY A 163 2.52 1.82 2.82
C GLY A 163 1.87 1.42 1.49
N ASP A 164 0.93 2.20 0.97
CA ASP A 164 0.28 1.89 -0.31
C ASP A 164 1.28 2.00 -1.48
N ALA A 165 1.45 0.90 -2.20
CA ALA A 165 2.44 0.78 -3.27
C ALA A 165 2.13 1.72 -4.45
N LEU A 166 0.84 1.88 -4.79
CA LEU A 166 0.41 2.75 -5.88
C LEU A 166 0.60 4.22 -5.51
N ALA A 167 0.26 4.63 -4.30
CA ALA A 167 0.49 5.99 -3.81
C ALA A 167 1.98 6.38 -3.84
N HIS A 168 2.87 5.47 -3.43
CA HIS A 168 4.31 5.69 -3.57
C HIS A 168 4.74 5.85 -5.04
N TYR A 169 4.22 5.01 -5.93
CA TYR A 169 4.52 5.14 -7.36
C TYR A 169 4.05 6.49 -7.93
N GLU A 170 2.82 6.91 -7.63
CA GLU A 170 2.28 8.19 -8.09
C GLU A 170 3.05 9.40 -7.53
N LEU A 171 3.45 9.38 -6.25
CA LEU A 171 4.31 10.41 -5.67
C LEU A 171 5.67 10.50 -6.37
N SER A 172 6.23 9.36 -6.80
CA SER A 172 7.45 9.34 -7.61
C SER A 172 7.24 10.05 -8.95
N CYS A 173 6.12 9.81 -9.63
CA CYS A 173 5.77 10.49 -10.88
C CYS A 173 5.56 12.00 -10.69
N PHE A 174 5.04 12.42 -9.53
CA PHE A 174 4.92 13.85 -9.17
C PHE A 174 6.28 14.54 -9.09
N HIS A 175 7.23 13.94 -8.35
CA HIS A 175 8.58 14.48 -8.23
C HIS A 175 9.40 14.40 -9.52
N GLN A 176 9.11 13.44 -10.41
CA GLN A 176 9.74 13.36 -11.74
C GLN A 176 9.24 14.47 -12.68
N ASN A 177 7.92 14.63 -12.77
CA ASN A 177 7.30 15.53 -13.73
C ASN A 177 7.27 16.98 -13.25
N GLY A 178 7.37 17.21 -11.93
CA GLY A 178 7.25 18.54 -11.32
C GLY A 178 5.82 19.09 -11.39
N LYS A 179 4.81 18.21 -11.45
CA LYS A 179 3.40 18.61 -11.46
C LYS A 179 3.00 19.00 -10.05
N GLY A 180 2.87 20.30 -9.77
CA GLY A 180 2.41 20.87 -8.49
C GLY A 180 3.37 20.72 -7.31
N VAL A 181 4.52 20.05 -7.50
CA VAL A 181 5.64 19.99 -6.55
C VAL A 181 6.95 20.25 -7.28
N GLU A 182 7.96 20.72 -6.55
CA GLU A 182 9.30 20.88 -7.10
C GLU A 182 9.89 19.51 -7.47
N LYS A 183 10.63 19.49 -8.59
CA LYS A 183 11.35 18.28 -9.02
C LYS A 183 12.43 17.95 -8.00
N ASP A 184 12.35 16.75 -7.44
CA ASP A 184 13.32 16.26 -6.47
C ASP A 184 13.65 14.81 -6.79
N GLU A 185 14.83 14.64 -7.39
CA GLU A 185 15.34 13.32 -7.80
C GLU A 185 15.50 12.35 -6.62
N LYS A 186 15.88 12.87 -5.44
CA LYS A 186 16.09 12.05 -4.25
C LYS A 186 14.76 11.54 -3.73
N LYS A 187 13.74 12.41 -3.66
CA LYS A 187 12.39 12.01 -3.25
C LYS A 187 11.74 11.08 -4.27
N ARG A 188 11.96 11.32 -5.57
CA ARG A 188 11.52 10.40 -6.62
C ARG A 188 12.07 9.00 -6.38
N LEU A 189 13.39 8.87 -6.21
CA LEU A 189 14.03 7.58 -5.99
C LEU A 189 13.57 6.92 -4.68
N TYR A 190 13.42 7.70 -3.61
CA TYR A 190 12.88 7.20 -2.34
C TYR A 190 11.50 6.56 -2.53
N HIS A 191 10.55 7.27 -3.11
CA HIS A 191 9.21 6.74 -3.32
C HIS A 191 9.17 5.58 -4.32
N LEU A 192 10.03 5.59 -5.34
CA LEU A 192 10.13 4.49 -6.29
C LEU A 192 10.64 3.21 -5.61
N VAL A 193 11.62 3.31 -4.71
CA VAL A 193 12.14 2.17 -3.93
C VAL A 193 11.07 1.63 -2.97
N GLU A 194 10.37 2.50 -2.25
CA GLU A 194 9.28 2.06 -1.35
C GLU A 194 8.14 1.39 -2.14
N ALA A 195 7.76 1.93 -3.31
CA ALA A 195 6.79 1.29 -4.20
C ALA A 195 7.27 -0.09 -4.68
N ALA A 196 8.56 -0.24 -5.00
CA ALA A 196 9.14 -1.50 -5.43
C ALA A 196 9.16 -2.54 -4.30
N ILE A 197 9.56 -2.15 -3.08
CA ILE A 197 9.50 -2.99 -1.87
C ILE A 197 8.07 -3.42 -1.57
N ALA A 198 7.10 -2.51 -1.72
CA ALA A 198 5.68 -2.80 -1.56
C ALA A 198 5.10 -3.65 -2.71
N GLY A 199 5.86 -3.93 -3.77
CA GLY A 199 5.50 -4.87 -4.83
C GLY A 199 4.87 -4.25 -6.08
N HIS A 200 4.95 -2.92 -6.27
CA HIS A 200 4.38 -2.25 -7.44
C HIS A 200 5.07 -2.72 -8.74
N PRO A 201 4.34 -3.21 -9.75
CA PRO A 201 4.92 -3.83 -10.94
C PRO A 201 5.82 -2.86 -11.71
N ASP A 202 5.35 -1.64 -11.97
CA ASP A 202 6.11 -0.65 -12.74
C ASP A 202 7.35 -0.15 -12.00
N ALA A 203 7.33 -0.14 -10.67
CA ALA A 203 8.48 0.26 -9.87
C ALA A 203 9.58 -0.81 -9.84
N ARG A 204 9.21 -2.09 -10.00
CA ARG A 204 10.12 -3.24 -10.02
C ARG A 204 10.68 -3.55 -11.42
N CYS A 205 10.07 -3.04 -12.48
CA CYS A 205 10.46 -3.29 -13.87
C CYS A 205 11.64 -2.44 -14.37
N ASN A 206 12.27 -1.63 -13.52
CA ASN A 206 13.30 -0.66 -13.93
C ASN A 206 14.73 -1.21 -13.79
#